data_AF-A0A956MY94-F1
#
_entry.id   AF-A0A956MY94-F1
#
_cell.length_a   1.000
_cell.length_b   1.000
_cell.length_c   1.000
_cell.angle_alpha   90.00
_cell.angle_beta   90.00
_cell.angle_gamma   90.00
#
_symmetry.space_group_name_H-M   'P 1'
#
loop_
_entity.id
_entity.type
_entity.pdbx_description
1 polymer ?
#
loop_
_entity_poly.entity_id
_entity_poly.type
_entity_poly.pdbx_seq_one_letter_code
_entity_poly.pdbx_strand_id
1 'polypeptide(L)'
;MAQSIPIWPGSSSFTTGSTPFGFYDTDSQFQTDADKVAKFCAQRLGYPLTDIELQDINLYTAFEEAITTYGNELYAFKIRENLLSLEGSPTSSNFNHELLQPTLGSVIRIAEQYGVEAGVGGNVTYYTGSLVLTGSKQD
;
A
#
# COMPACT_ATOMS: atom_id res chain seq x y z
N MET A 1 -14.93 14.09 43.06
CA MET A 1 -15.84 14.97 42.31
C MET A 1 -16.18 14.26 41.01
N ALA A 2 -17.45 14.09 40.67
CA ALA A 2 -17.82 13.46 39.40
C ALA A 2 -17.42 14.41 38.26
N GLN A 3 -16.58 13.93 37.34
CA GLN A 3 -16.19 14.66 36.15
C GLN A 3 -17.36 14.64 35.18
N SER A 4 -17.94 15.80 34.87
CA SER A 4 -18.94 15.93 33.82
C SER A 4 -18.22 15.83 32.47
N ILE A 5 -18.42 14.73 31.76
CA ILE A 5 -17.94 14.58 30.38
C ILE A 5 -18.94 15.35 29.50
N PRO A 6 -18.47 16.30 28.68
CA PRO A 6 -19.38 17.07 27.83
C PRO A 6 -19.93 16.17 26.71
N ILE A 7 -21.25 16.20 26.50
CA ILE A 7 -21.89 15.50 25.37
C ILE A 7 -21.56 16.25 24.07
N TRP A 8 -21.40 15.51 22.97
CA TRP A 8 -21.20 16.05 21.63
C TRP A 8 -22.20 17.19 21.32
N PRO A 9 -21.74 18.41 21.00
CA PRO A 9 -22.62 19.57 20.87
C PRO A 9 -23.32 19.69 19.51
N GLY A 10 -23.13 18.72 18.61
CA GLY A 10 -23.71 18.71 17.26
C GLY A 10 -22.82 19.30 16.17
N SER A 11 -21.69 19.89 16.54
CA SER A 11 -20.69 20.46 15.65
C SER A 11 -19.31 20.41 16.29
N SER A 12 -18.27 20.48 15.49
CA SER A 12 -16.89 20.64 15.96
C SER A 12 -16.23 21.79 15.22
N SER A 13 -15.05 22.19 15.69
CA SER A 13 -14.26 23.24 15.04
C SER A 13 -12.80 22.84 15.10
N PHE A 14 -12.31 22.31 14.00
CA PHE A 14 -10.95 21.81 13.92
C PHE A 14 -9.94 22.96 14.02
N THR A 15 -8.89 22.77 14.81
CA THR A 15 -7.75 23.69 14.90
C THR A 15 -6.44 22.93 14.76
N THR A 16 -5.41 23.58 14.20
CA THR A 16 -4.05 23.01 14.16
C THR A 16 -3.59 22.65 15.57
N GLY A 17 -3.08 21.43 15.76
CA GLY A 17 -2.73 20.86 17.06
C GLY A 17 -3.86 20.03 17.69
N SER A 18 -5.02 19.89 17.04
CA SER A 18 -6.12 19.05 17.50
C SER A 18 -5.94 17.56 17.16
N THR A 19 -4.90 17.17 16.41
CA THR A 19 -4.56 15.76 16.18
C THR A 19 -3.28 15.37 16.94
N PRO A 20 -3.10 14.08 17.28
CA PRO A 20 -1.90 13.62 18.00
C PRO A 20 -0.61 13.68 17.18
N PHE A 21 -0.65 13.35 15.88
CA PHE A 21 0.55 13.35 15.04
C PHE A 21 0.75 14.66 14.30
N GLY A 22 -0.32 15.37 13.94
CA GLY A 22 -0.24 16.65 13.26
C GLY A 22 0.17 16.53 11.78
N PHE A 23 0.04 15.37 11.16
CA PHE A 23 0.53 15.15 9.80
C PHE A 23 -0.21 15.99 8.75
N TYR A 24 -1.50 16.23 8.99
CA TYR A 24 -2.40 16.90 8.04
C TYR A 24 -2.95 18.23 8.59
N ASP A 25 -2.48 18.68 9.75
CA ASP A 25 -3.06 19.83 10.46
C ASP A 25 -2.93 21.17 9.71
N THR A 26 -1.97 21.27 8.79
CA THR A 26 -1.76 22.45 7.93
C THR A 26 -2.50 22.37 6.60
N ASP A 27 -3.12 21.24 6.27
CA ASP A 27 -3.86 21.05 5.03
C ASP A 27 -5.28 21.62 5.17
N SER A 28 -5.61 22.61 4.32
CA SER A 28 -6.93 23.27 4.34
C SER A 28 -8.10 22.33 4.04
N GLN A 29 -7.88 21.31 3.20
CA GLN A 29 -8.91 20.32 2.88
C GLN A 29 -9.12 19.40 4.10
N PHE A 30 -8.05 18.95 4.74
CA PHE A 30 -8.15 18.16 5.96
C PHE A 30 -8.90 18.91 7.07
N GLN A 31 -8.55 20.17 7.31
CA GLN A 31 -9.23 21.00 8.32
C GLN A 31 -10.74 21.08 8.06
N THR A 32 -11.14 21.28 6.79
CA THR A 32 -12.55 21.38 6.40
C THR A 32 -13.27 20.03 6.50
N ASP A 33 -12.61 18.94 6.14
CA ASP A 33 -13.19 17.61 6.13
C ASP A 33 -13.22 16.96 7.52
N ALA A 34 -12.32 17.33 8.42
CA ALA A 34 -12.28 16.87 9.80
C ALA A 34 -13.62 17.11 10.52
N ASP A 35 -14.18 18.32 10.40
CA ASP A 35 -15.48 18.65 11.00
C ASP A 35 -16.65 17.93 10.33
N LYS A 36 -16.58 17.68 9.02
CA LYS A 36 -17.60 16.89 8.30
C LYS A 36 -17.57 15.43 8.72
N VAL A 37 -16.37 14.85 8.87
CA VAL A 37 -16.18 13.47 9.31
C VAL A 37 -16.64 13.29 10.74
N ALA A 38 -16.31 14.24 11.63
CA ALA A 38 -16.78 14.19 13.01
C ALA A 38 -18.32 14.21 13.08
N LYS A 39 -18.97 15.07 12.29
CA LYS A 39 -20.44 15.08 12.15
C LYS A 39 -20.99 13.77 11.56
N PHE A 40 -20.36 13.23 10.53
CA PHE A 40 -20.76 11.95 9.92
C PHE A 40 -20.71 10.79 10.93
N CYS A 41 -19.62 10.69 11.69
CA CYS A 41 -19.45 9.69 12.73
C CYS A 41 -20.48 9.83 13.84
N ALA A 42 -20.71 11.06 14.33
CA ALA A 42 -21.73 11.33 15.33
C ALA A 42 -23.14 10.94 14.84
N GLN A 43 -23.47 11.22 13.59
CA GLN A 43 -24.76 10.81 13.01
C GLN A 43 -24.89 9.29 12.88
N ARG A 44 -23.82 8.56 12.53
CA ARG A 44 -23.86 7.09 12.48
C ARG A 44 -24.03 6.44 13.85
N LEU A 45 -23.51 7.08 14.89
CA LEU A 45 -23.66 6.65 16.28
C LEU A 45 -25.05 6.98 16.87
N GLY A 46 -25.86 7.78 16.15
CA GLY A 46 -27.26 8.02 16.46
C GLY A 46 -27.60 9.44 16.92
N TYR A 47 -26.65 10.38 16.94
CA TYR A 47 -26.97 11.78 17.27
C TYR A 47 -27.94 12.39 16.24
N PRO A 48 -28.99 13.12 16.67
CA PRO A 48 -29.30 13.56 18.04
C PRO A 48 -30.31 12.66 18.79
N LEU A 49 -30.61 11.46 18.31
CA LEU A 49 -31.52 10.50 18.97
C LEU A 49 -30.87 9.88 20.21
N THR A 50 -29.56 9.70 20.18
CA THR A 50 -28.73 9.21 21.29
C THR A 50 -27.67 10.23 21.66
N ASP A 51 -27.38 10.33 22.96
CA ASP A 51 -26.30 11.17 23.46
C ASP A 51 -24.95 10.50 23.20
N ILE A 52 -24.00 11.29 22.70
CA ILE A 52 -22.66 10.83 22.36
C ILE A 52 -21.65 11.49 23.30
N GLU A 53 -20.96 10.68 24.09
CA GLU A 53 -19.92 11.11 25.03
C GLU A 53 -18.53 11.29 24.35
N LEU A 54 -18.39 10.82 23.12
CA LEU A 54 -17.15 10.90 22.35
C LEU A 54 -16.88 12.35 21.93
N GLN A 55 -15.65 12.83 22.17
CA GLN A 55 -15.23 14.18 21.83
C GLN A 55 -14.75 14.27 20.37
N ASP A 56 -14.75 15.49 19.82
CA ASP A 56 -14.20 15.81 18.51
C ASP A 56 -12.74 15.36 18.33
N ILE A 57 -11.91 15.53 19.36
CA ILE A 57 -10.50 15.13 19.33
C ILE A 57 -10.30 13.63 19.05
N ASN A 58 -11.21 12.79 19.54
CA ASN A 58 -11.15 11.35 19.27
C ASN A 58 -11.52 11.03 17.83
N LEU A 59 -12.48 11.77 17.26
CA LEU A 59 -12.89 11.63 15.86
C LEU A 59 -11.81 12.14 14.91
N TYR A 60 -11.14 13.25 15.24
CA TYR A 60 -10.02 13.76 14.46
C TYR A 60 -8.82 12.80 14.46
N THR A 61 -8.53 12.19 15.61
CA THR A 61 -7.48 11.16 15.73
C THR A 61 -7.77 9.98 14.80
N ALA A 62 -9.00 9.45 14.83
CA ALA A 62 -9.41 8.35 13.96
C ALA A 62 -9.37 8.75 12.47
N PHE A 63 -9.66 10.01 12.15
CA PHE A 63 -9.59 10.50 10.78
C PHE A 63 -8.14 10.62 10.26
N GLU A 64 -7.22 11.15 11.07
CA GLU A 64 -5.78 11.21 10.75
C GLU A 64 -5.20 9.81 10.49
N GLU A 65 -5.55 8.84 11.33
CA GLU A 65 -5.14 7.44 11.16
C GLU A 65 -5.72 6.83 9.87
N ALA A 66 -7.01 7.08 9.59
CA ALA A 66 -7.69 6.52 8.43
C ALA A 66 -7.07 7.01 7.11
N ILE A 67 -6.72 8.29 6.99
CA ILE A 67 -6.07 8.83 5.79
C ILE A 67 -4.71 8.16 5.57
N THR A 68 -3.91 8.07 6.65
CA THR A 68 -2.56 7.48 6.58
C THR A 68 -2.65 6.01 6.17
N THR A 69 -3.57 5.26 6.78
CA THR A 69 -3.79 3.84 6.50
C THR A 69 -4.25 3.61 5.07
N TYR A 70 -5.26 4.37 4.61
CA TYR A 70 -5.77 4.26 3.24
C TYR A 70 -4.70 4.62 2.20
N GLY A 71 -3.90 5.66 2.47
CA GLY A 71 -2.75 6.02 1.62
C GLY A 71 -1.77 4.86 1.49
N ASN A 72 -1.38 4.26 2.62
CA ASN A 72 -0.47 3.11 2.64
C ASN A 72 -1.02 1.91 1.87
N GLU A 73 -2.31 1.58 2.05
CA GLU A 73 -2.96 0.50 1.31
C GLU A 73 -2.95 0.75 -0.20
N LEU A 74 -3.34 1.95 -0.63
CA LEU A 74 -3.37 2.31 -2.05
C LEU A 74 -1.98 2.18 -2.69
N TYR A 75 -0.94 2.67 -2.03
CA TYR A 75 0.43 2.52 -2.52
C TYR A 75 0.89 1.06 -2.52
N ALA A 76 0.56 0.28 -1.49
CA ALA A 76 0.88 -1.14 -1.45
C ALA A 76 0.23 -1.91 -2.62
N PHE A 77 -1.04 -1.65 -2.92
CA PHE A 77 -1.72 -2.24 -4.09
C PHE A 77 -1.08 -1.81 -5.40
N LYS A 78 -0.82 -0.51 -5.59
CA LYS A 78 -0.14 -0.01 -6.80
C LYS A 78 1.23 -0.64 -7.01
N ILE A 79 2.02 -0.80 -5.94
CA ILE A 79 3.33 -1.44 -6.01
C ILE A 79 3.16 -2.90 -6.39
N ARG A 80 2.24 -3.64 -5.77
CA ARG A 80 1.99 -5.06 -6.08
C ARG A 80 1.60 -5.28 -7.54
N GLU A 81 0.71 -4.46 -8.09
CA GLU A 81 0.28 -4.58 -9.48
C GLU A 81 1.43 -4.30 -10.47
N ASN A 82 2.29 -3.35 -10.13
CA ASN A 82 3.37 -2.91 -11.03
C ASN A 82 4.71 -3.61 -10.79
N LEU A 83 4.85 -4.38 -9.69
CA LEU A 83 6.11 -4.96 -9.25
C LEU A 83 6.78 -5.76 -10.36
N LEU A 84 6.03 -6.66 -11.01
CA LEU A 84 6.58 -7.53 -12.05
C LEU A 84 7.13 -6.74 -13.24
N SER A 85 6.52 -5.60 -13.57
CA SER A 85 6.99 -4.73 -14.65
C SER A 85 8.16 -3.83 -14.22
N LEU A 86 8.34 -3.59 -12.92
CA LEU A 86 9.43 -2.81 -12.35
C LEU A 86 10.68 -3.63 -12.02
N GLU A 87 10.55 -4.95 -11.90
CA GLU A 87 11.68 -5.85 -11.61
C GLU A 87 12.79 -5.77 -12.67
N GLY A 88 13.92 -5.18 -12.29
CA GLY A 88 15.09 -4.97 -13.17
C GLY A 88 15.18 -3.55 -13.76
N SER A 89 14.24 -2.66 -13.41
CA SER A 89 14.32 -1.23 -13.72
C SER A 89 15.41 -0.52 -12.89
N PRO A 90 16.08 0.51 -13.43
CA PRO A 90 17.01 1.34 -12.66
C PRO A 90 16.32 1.99 -11.45
N THR A 91 17.01 2.03 -10.30
CA THR A 91 16.49 2.63 -9.06
C THR A 91 16.31 4.15 -9.12
N SER A 92 16.78 4.81 -10.18
CA SER A 92 16.67 6.27 -10.38
C SER A 92 15.37 6.71 -11.07
N SER A 93 14.48 5.78 -11.40
CA SER A 93 13.24 6.07 -12.14
C SER A 93 12.16 6.66 -11.21
N ASN A 94 11.51 7.76 -11.62
CA ASN A 94 10.42 8.39 -10.86
C ASN A 94 9.07 7.89 -11.37
N PHE A 95 8.31 7.19 -10.52
CA PHE A 95 7.00 6.60 -10.89
C PHE A 95 5.82 7.19 -10.12
N ASN A 96 6.00 8.26 -9.33
CA ASN A 96 4.97 8.73 -8.41
C ASN A 96 3.75 9.37 -9.09
N HIS A 97 3.83 9.69 -10.39
CA HIS A 97 2.76 10.32 -11.16
C HIS A 97 2.60 9.76 -12.58
N GLU A 98 3.16 8.58 -12.84
CA GLU A 98 3.14 7.97 -14.17
C GLU A 98 2.38 6.64 -14.13
N LEU A 99 1.57 6.40 -15.17
CA LEU A 99 0.97 5.10 -15.37
C LEU A 99 2.03 4.18 -15.99
N LEU A 100 2.45 3.16 -15.25
CA LEU A 100 3.38 2.20 -15.78
C LEU A 100 2.70 1.36 -16.86
N GLN A 101 3.32 1.30 -18.04
CA GLN A 101 2.90 0.38 -19.07
C GLN A 101 3.44 -1.03 -18.74
N PRO A 102 2.56 -2.05 -18.63
CA PRO A 102 3.01 -3.40 -18.34
C PRO A 102 3.99 -3.93 -19.39
N THR A 103 5.05 -4.60 -18.95
CA THR A 103 6.00 -5.26 -19.85
C THR A 103 6.02 -6.77 -19.64
N LEU A 104 6.27 -7.53 -20.70
CA LEU A 104 6.40 -8.98 -20.61
C LEU A 104 7.81 -9.44 -20.21
N GLY A 105 8.76 -8.53 -19.98
CA GLY A 105 10.17 -8.87 -19.76
C GLY A 105 10.39 -9.83 -18.59
N SER A 106 9.82 -9.52 -17.42
CA SER A 106 9.92 -10.39 -16.24
C SER A 106 9.12 -11.69 -16.40
N VAL A 107 7.99 -11.66 -17.12
CA VAL A 107 7.21 -12.87 -17.44
C VAL A 107 8.03 -13.82 -18.32
N ILE A 108 8.68 -13.29 -19.36
CA ILE A 108 9.56 -14.06 -20.24
C ILE A 108 10.73 -14.62 -19.45
N ARG A 109 11.37 -13.83 -18.58
CA ARG A 109 12.47 -14.30 -17.73
C ARG A 109 12.07 -15.48 -16.83
N ILE A 110 10.89 -15.42 -16.22
CA ILE A 110 10.36 -16.53 -15.41
C ILE A 110 10.05 -17.75 -16.29
N ALA A 111 9.45 -17.52 -17.47
CA ALA A 111 9.15 -18.59 -18.42
C ALA A 111 10.42 -19.27 -18.97
N GLU A 112 11.50 -18.53 -19.20
CA GLU A 112 12.80 -19.06 -19.62
C GLU A 112 13.40 -19.96 -18.54
N GLN A 113 13.29 -19.61 -17.25
CA GLN A 113 13.72 -20.48 -16.15
C GLN A 113 12.93 -21.78 -16.10
N TYR A 114 11.62 -21.73 -16.32
CA TYR A 114 10.81 -22.94 -16.44
C TYR A 114 11.18 -23.77 -17.69
N GLY A 115 11.47 -23.10 -18.81
CA GLY A 115 11.89 -23.72 -20.07
C GLY A 115 13.21 -24.51 -19.97
N VAL A 116 14.10 -24.14 -19.04
CA VAL A 116 15.33 -24.91 -18.74
C VAL A 116 15.00 -26.37 -18.43
N GLU A 117 13.96 -26.65 -17.65
CA GLU A 117 13.58 -28.02 -17.27
C GLU A 117 13.16 -28.88 -18.47
N ALA A 118 12.63 -28.24 -19.52
CA ALA A 118 12.27 -28.89 -20.78
C ALA A 118 13.39 -28.83 -21.84
N GLY A 119 14.58 -28.32 -21.49
CA GLY A 119 15.71 -28.18 -22.39
C GLY A 119 15.55 -27.09 -23.47
N VAL A 120 14.56 -26.19 -23.32
CA VAL A 120 14.27 -25.12 -24.27
C VAL A 120 14.49 -23.75 -23.61
N GLY A 121 15.67 -23.19 -23.81
CA GLY A 121 16.04 -21.85 -23.34
C GLY A 121 16.68 -21.79 -21.95
N GLY A 122 16.70 -20.58 -21.39
CA GLY A 122 17.32 -20.26 -20.10
C GLY A 122 18.86 -20.25 -20.11
N ASN A 123 19.47 -20.31 -18.92
CA ASN A 123 20.90 -20.04 -18.72
C ASN A 123 21.74 -21.28 -18.41
N VAL A 124 21.23 -22.49 -18.71
CA VAL A 124 21.94 -23.76 -18.51
C VAL A 124 22.35 -24.33 -19.86
N THR A 125 23.65 -24.51 -20.06
CA THR A 125 24.18 -25.13 -21.28
C THR A 125 24.32 -26.63 -21.08
N TYR A 126 23.64 -27.41 -21.92
CA TYR A 126 23.83 -28.87 -21.97
C TYR A 126 25.08 -29.22 -22.75
N TYR A 127 25.91 -30.09 -22.18
CA TYR A 127 27.09 -30.63 -22.84
C TYR A 127 26.85 -32.10 -23.15
N THR A 128 27.06 -32.51 -24.41
CA THR A 128 27.07 -33.92 -24.79
C THR A 128 28.48 -34.48 -24.60
N GLY A 129 28.60 -35.55 -23.82
CA GLY A 129 29.84 -36.30 -23.69
C GLY A 129 29.76 -37.57 -24.54
N SER A 130 30.79 -37.84 -25.34
CA SER A 130 30.95 -39.14 -25.99
C SER A 130 32.34 -39.71 -25.68
N LEU A 131 32.39 -41.03 -25.46
CA LEU A 131 33.62 -41.77 -25.25
C LEU A 131 33.79 -42.71 -26.45
N VAL A 132 34.93 -42.60 -27.14
CA VAL A 132 35.27 -43.50 -28.25
C VAL A 132 35.85 -44.78 -27.66
N LEU A 133 35.03 -45.84 -27.60
CA LEU A 133 35.45 -47.14 -27.07
C LEU A 133 36.28 -47.88 -28.13
N THR A 134 37.49 -48.32 -27.75
CA THR A 134 38.33 -49.18 -28.59
C THR A 134 38.39 -50.57 -27.97
N GLY A 135 38.20 -51.62 -28.78
CA GLY A 135 38.20 -53.00 -28.28
C GLY A 135 39.49 -53.33 -27.51
N SER A 136 39.33 -54.00 -26.37
CA SER A 136 40.41 -54.42 -25.47
C SER A 136 41.26 -53.31 -24.83
N LYS A 137 40.76 -52.07 -24.79
CA LYS A 137 41.28 -51.03 -23.91
C LYS A 137 40.16 -50.49 -23.02
N GLN A 138 40.28 -50.79 -21.73
CA GLN A 138 39.52 -50.18 -20.66
C GLN A 138 40.49 -49.26 -19.91
N ASP A 139 40.01 -48.11 -19.45
CA ASP A 139 40.79 -47.26 -18.52
C ASP A 139 41.23 -48.05 -17.28
#